data_AF-A0A0K1ELQ6-F1
#
_entry.id   AF-A0A0K1ELQ6-F1
#
_cell.length_a   1.000
_cell.length_b   1.000
_cell.length_c   1.000
_cell.angle_alpha   90.00
_cell.angle_beta   90.00
_cell.angle_gamma   90.00
#
_symmetry.space_group_name_H-M   'P 1'
#
loop_
_entity.id
_entity.type
_entity.pdbx_description
1 polymer ?
#
loop_
_entity_poly.entity_id
_entity_poly.type
_entity_poly.pdbx_seq_one_letter_code
_entity_poly.pdbx_strand_id
1 'polypeptide(L)'
;MSLSSAARTRITAISATAPELAPWLSIYEVVLAELAEPTWSAVTPESGGEGRRGLAPALAGVRIPVARAPLRRFWGRLCEAAARGASGGEGASGGALRALRDAARLEGTDLFALLEAAIDHEAPRLARSAASLGVSPAALGPVAQLAVMPLLQVCRRALEAAVATKPAPEREPGSASLNAPGTAVLEASAGTARGAHVLPHCPVCGAWPTLVEARGLARTRHLRCGRCGADWETPVLACALCGEQDHEKLVALQPEQGGGARKVDACLGCRGYLKSLTTLAAWPGEVVLLEDLATIDLDLVALDRGYVRPGDPGAAPGVTLVEAPEPRWSLRRFLA
;
A
#
# COMPACT_ATOMS: atom_id res chain seq x y z
N MET A 1 9.56 9.78 -17.54
CA MET A 1 9.46 10.94 -16.64
C MET A 1 10.29 10.69 -15.38
N SER A 2 10.65 11.72 -14.62
CA SER A 2 11.50 11.58 -13.42
C SER A 2 10.65 11.41 -12.16
N LEU A 3 11.19 10.75 -11.13
CA LEU A 3 10.60 10.57 -9.80
C LEU A 3 10.01 11.89 -9.24
N SER A 4 8.97 11.84 -8.39
CA SER A 4 8.48 13.07 -7.76
C SER A 4 9.56 13.74 -6.90
N SER A 5 9.50 15.07 -6.76
CA SER A 5 10.48 15.82 -5.95
C SER A 5 10.49 15.29 -4.51
N ALA A 6 9.31 15.08 -3.93
CA ALA A 6 9.14 14.55 -2.58
C ALA A 6 9.79 13.16 -2.41
N ALA A 7 9.56 12.23 -3.35
CA ALA A 7 10.16 10.90 -3.29
C ALA A 7 11.69 10.95 -3.37
N ARG A 8 12.25 11.78 -4.27
CA ARG A 8 13.70 11.95 -4.41
C ARG A 8 14.34 12.52 -3.14
N THR A 9 13.78 13.60 -2.61
CA THR A 9 14.26 14.19 -1.35
C THR A 9 14.27 13.15 -0.24
N ARG A 10 13.23 12.32 -0.16
CA ARG A 10 13.12 11.34 0.91
C ARG A 10 14.09 10.17 0.76
N ILE A 11 14.27 9.64 -0.45
CA ILE A 11 15.28 8.61 -0.74
C ILE A 11 16.67 9.11 -0.36
N THR A 12 17.07 10.31 -0.81
CA THR A 12 18.38 10.88 -0.47
C THR A 12 18.60 10.97 1.04
N ALA A 13 17.58 11.40 1.78
CA ALA A 13 17.64 11.48 3.23
C ALA A 13 17.82 10.09 3.88
N ILE A 14 17.04 9.08 3.47
CA ILE A 14 17.15 7.72 4.02
C ILE A 14 18.52 7.11 3.69
N SER A 15 18.98 7.23 2.45
CA SER A 15 20.28 6.71 2.03
C SER A 15 21.45 7.31 2.82
N ALA A 16 21.33 8.56 3.26
CA ALA A 16 22.35 9.22 4.07
C ALA A 16 22.38 8.72 5.53
N THR A 17 21.21 8.34 6.09
CA THR A 17 21.09 7.94 7.51
C THR A 17 21.07 6.44 7.74
N ALA A 18 20.74 5.65 6.72
CA ALA A 18 20.55 4.21 6.78
C ALA A 18 21.01 3.52 5.48
N PRO A 19 22.33 3.53 5.19
CA PRO A 19 22.89 2.97 3.95
C PRO A 19 22.61 1.47 3.77
N GLU A 20 22.39 0.72 4.86
CA GLU A 20 21.99 -0.68 4.86
C GLU A 20 20.63 -0.93 4.17
N LEU A 21 19.80 0.10 4.04
CA LEU A 21 18.51 0.03 3.36
C LEU A 21 18.62 0.21 1.83
N ALA A 22 19.82 0.47 1.31
CA ALA A 22 20.05 0.69 -0.13
C ALA A 22 19.49 -0.44 -1.02
N PRO A 23 19.62 -1.75 -0.69
CA PRO A 23 19.03 -2.81 -1.48
C PRO A 23 17.51 -2.66 -1.61
N TRP A 24 16.81 -2.34 -0.52
CA TRP A 24 15.36 -2.16 -0.53
C TRP A 24 14.96 -0.90 -1.32
N LEU A 25 15.68 0.22 -1.11
CA LEU A 25 15.42 1.48 -1.82
C LEU A 25 15.56 1.29 -3.34
N SER A 26 16.54 0.51 -3.80
CA SER A 26 16.73 0.23 -5.22
C SER A 26 15.54 -0.49 -5.87
N ILE A 27 14.84 -1.35 -5.11
CA ILE A 27 13.62 -2.02 -5.59
C ILE A 27 12.48 -1.01 -5.64
N TYR A 28 12.33 -0.20 -4.58
CA TYR A 28 11.25 0.79 -4.48
C TYR A 28 11.39 1.92 -5.50
N GLU A 29 12.60 2.32 -5.88
CA GLU A 29 12.87 3.26 -6.97
C GLU A 29 12.28 2.79 -8.31
N VAL A 30 12.27 1.48 -8.58
CA VAL A 30 11.60 0.91 -9.77
C VAL A 30 10.09 1.09 -9.68
N VAL A 31 9.50 0.93 -8.50
CA VAL A 31 8.07 1.17 -8.25
C VAL A 31 7.72 2.64 -8.46
N LEU A 32 8.52 3.55 -7.89
CA LEU A 32 8.31 4.99 -8.01
C LEU A 32 8.48 5.48 -9.45
N ALA A 33 9.45 4.93 -10.18
CA ALA A 33 9.62 5.21 -11.61
C ALA A 33 8.40 4.74 -12.41
N GLU A 34 7.84 3.57 -12.10
CA GLU A 34 6.63 3.07 -12.77
C GLU A 34 5.37 3.89 -12.42
N LEU A 35 5.25 4.36 -11.17
CA LEU A 35 4.18 5.27 -10.73
C LEU A 35 4.21 6.63 -11.46
N ALA A 36 5.39 7.08 -11.91
CA ALA A 36 5.57 8.32 -12.64
C ALA A 36 5.25 8.19 -14.16
N GLU A 37 5.05 6.98 -14.65
CA GLU A 37 4.71 6.72 -16.05
C GLU A 37 3.19 6.62 -16.25
N PRO A 38 2.64 7.07 -17.40
CA PRO A 38 1.22 6.93 -17.70
C PRO A 38 0.84 5.49 -18.08
N THR A 39 1.71 4.50 -17.86
CA THR A 39 1.54 3.10 -18.28
C THR A 39 0.16 2.55 -17.96
N TRP A 40 -0.29 2.85 -16.74
CA TRP A 40 -1.51 2.30 -16.15
C TRP A 40 -2.72 3.23 -16.30
N SER A 41 -2.56 4.40 -16.91
CA SER A 41 -3.62 5.45 -16.96
C SER A 41 -4.95 4.99 -17.58
N ALA A 42 -4.93 3.98 -18.44
CA ALA A 42 -6.13 3.41 -19.06
C ALA A 42 -6.85 2.37 -18.17
N VAL A 43 -6.26 1.94 -17.06
CA VAL A 43 -6.85 0.95 -16.17
C VAL A 43 -8.03 1.56 -15.43
N THR A 44 -9.21 0.99 -15.65
CA THR A 44 -10.43 1.32 -14.91
C THR A 44 -10.97 0.04 -14.29
N PRO A 45 -11.13 -0.05 -12.95
CA PRO A 45 -11.69 -1.24 -12.32
C PRO A 45 -13.16 -1.41 -12.72
N GLU A 46 -13.51 -2.63 -13.15
CA GLU A 46 -14.84 -3.02 -13.58
C GLU A 46 -15.60 -3.66 -12.40
N SER A 47 -16.87 -3.28 -12.22
CA SER A 47 -17.69 -3.81 -11.13
C SER A 47 -17.91 -5.32 -11.28
N GLY A 48 -17.72 -6.07 -10.20
CA GLY A 48 -17.84 -7.54 -10.14
C GLY A 48 -19.26 -8.12 -10.23
N GLY A 49 -20.25 -7.35 -10.69
CA GLY A 49 -21.66 -7.78 -10.77
C GLY A 49 -22.40 -7.84 -9.43
N GLU A 50 -21.75 -8.20 -8.33
CA GLU A 50 -22.33 -8.12 -6.98
C GLU A 50 -22.09 -6.75 -6.34
N GLY A 51 -23.15 -6.11 -5.87
CA GLY A 51 -23.05 -4.83 -5.15
C GLY A 51 -22.22 -4.95 -3.88
N ARG A 52 -21.38 -3.94 -3.61
CA ARG A 52 -20.55 -3.87 -2.40
C ARG A 52 -21.42 -3.97 -1.14
N ARG A 53 -21.09 -4.89 -0.24
CA ARG A 53 -21.83 -5.11 1.02
C ARG A 53 -21.06 -4.54 2.21
N GLY A 54 -21.76 -3.78 3.07
CA GLY A 54 -21.25 -3.33 4.36
C GLY A 54 -19.90 -2.62 4.28
N LEU A 55 -18.95 -3.08 5.08
CA LEU A 55 -17.60 -2.51 5.24
C LEU A 55 -16.56 -3.05 4.24
N ALA A 56 -17.00 -3.75 3.18
CA ALA A 56 -16.09 -4.31 2.19
C ALA A 56 -15.26 -3.21 1.49
N PRO A 57 -13.99 -3.51 1.13
CA PRO A 57 -13.15 -2.57 0.39
C PRO A 57 -13.76 -2.26 -0.99
N ALA A 58 -13.44 -1.09 -1.55
CA ALA A 58 -13.96 -0.65 -2.84
C ALA A 58 -13.54 -1.55 -4.01
N LEU A 59 -12.43 -2.27 -3.87
CA LEU A 59 -11.98 -3.29 -4.81
C LEU A 59 -12.58 -4.68 -4.55
N ALA A 60 -13.56 -4.81 -3.65
CA ALA A 60 -14.19 -6.10 -3.39
C ALA A 60 -14.82 -6.69 -4.67
N GLY A 61 -14.35 -7.87 -5.09
CA GLY A 61 -14.84 -8.61 -6.25
C GLY A 61 -14.62 -7.94 -7.60
N VAL A 62 -13.82 -6.88 -7.70
CA VAL A 62 -13.67 -6.14 -8.96
C VAL A 62 -12.77 -6.88 -9.95
N ARG A 63 -13.04 -6.66 -11.23
CA ARG A 63 -12.16 -7.10 -12.32
C ARG A 63 -11.26 -5.94 -12.72
N ILE A 64 -9.96 -6.16 -12.83
CA ILE A 64 -9.01 -5.12 -13.21
C ILE A 64 -8.41 -5.48 -14.57
N PRO A 65 -8.71 -4.73 -15.64
CA PRO A 65 -8.12 -4.94 -16.95
C PRO A 65 -6.64 -4.50 -16.96
N VAL A 66 -5.73 -5.39 -17.33
CA VAL A 66 -4.28 -5.16 -17.33
C VAL A 66 -3.65 -5.64 -18.65
N ALA A 67 -2.89 -4.77 -19.30
CA ALA A 67 -2.12 -5.12 -20.49
C ALA A 67 -0.88 -5.95 -20.12
N ARG A 68 -0.59 -7.01 -20.87
CA ARG A 68 0.45 -7.99 -20.52
C ARG A 68 1.86 -7.44 -20.70
N ALA A 69 2.14 -6.77 -21.81
CA ALA A 69 3.51 -6.36 -22.13
C ALA A 69 4.06 -5.33 -21.12
N PRO A 70 3.32 -4.28 -20.72
CA PRO A 70 3.80 -3.34 -19.70
C PRO A 70 3.96 -4.01 -18.33
N LEU A 71 3.06 -4.93 -17.98
CA LEU A 71 3.16 -5.68 -16.73
C LEU A 71 4.39 -6.57 -16.68
N ARG A 72 4.63 -7.38 -17.72
CA ARG A 72 5.82 -8.22 -17.82
C ARG A 72 7.10 -7.39 -17.75
N ARG A 73 7.14 -6.25 -18.45
CA ARG A 73 8.27 -5.32 -18.42
C ARG A 73 8.53 -4.79 -17.01
N PHE A 74 7.48 -4.34 -16.32
CA PHE A 74 7.61 -3.82 -14.96
C PHE A 74 8.04 -4.91 -13.98
N TRP A 75 7.39 -6.08 -14.03
CA TRP A 75 7.72 -7.25 -13.21
C TRP A 75 9.19 -7.68 -13.37
N GLY A 76 9.67 -7.77 -14.61
CA GLY A 76 11.06 -8.12 -14.91
C GLY A 76 12.06 -7.14 -14.27
N ARG A 77 11.83 -5.82 -14.43
CA ARG A 77 12.70 -4.80 -13.82
C ARG A 77 12.71 -4.87 -12.29
N LEU A 78 11.57 -5.20 -11.68
CA LEU A 78 11.45 -5.33 -10.23
C LEU A 78 12.22 -6.56 -9.72
N CYS A 79 12.07 -7.70 -10.39
CA CYS A 79 12.83 -8.91 -10.07
C CYS A 79 14.34 -8.72 -10.27
N GLU A 80 14.76 -8.02 -11.32
CA GLU A 80 16.15 -7.68 -11.56
C GLU A 80 16.72 -6.77 -10.46
N ALA A 81 15.96 -5.77 -10.01
CA ALA A 81 16.36 -4.91 -8.89
C ALA A 81 16.49 -5.72 -7.60
N ALA A 82 15.54 -6.61 -7.32
CA ALA A 82 15.59 -7.50 -6.16
C ALA A 82 16.81 -8.44 -6.21
N ALA A 83 17.12 -9.00 -7.38
CA ALA A 83 18.30 -9.84 -7.56
C ALA A 83 19.61 -9.06 -7.35
N ARG A 84 19.70 -7.80 -7.82
CA ARG A 84 20.88 -6.96 -7.56
C ARG A 84 21.04 -6.68 -6.06
N GLY A 85 19.95 -6.33 -5.37
CA GLY A 85 19.96 -6.10 -3.93
C GLY A 85 20.35 -7.33 -3.12
N ALA A 86 19.88 -8.52 -3.52
CA ALA A 86 20.25 -9.78 -2.89
C ALA A 86 21.73 -10.14 -3.08
N SER A 87 22.38 -9.69 -4.15
CA SER A 87 23.78 -10.04 -4.46
C SER A 87 24.81 -9.41 -3.49
N GLY A 88 24.41 -8.39 -2.73
CA GLY A 88 25.29 -7.65 -1.81
C GLY A 88 25.21 -8.07 -0.33
N GLY A 89 24.32 -9.00 0.03
CA GLY A 89 24.15 -9.45 1.41
C GLY A 89 25.06 -10.64 1.77
N GLU A 90 25.61 -10.64 2.99
CA GLU A 90 26.29 -11.81 3.56
C GLU A 90 25.31 -12.99 3.60
N GLY A 91 25.56 -14.04 2.81
CA GLY A 91 24.69 -15.23 2.71
C GLY A 91 23.87 -15.38 1.42
N ALA A 92 24.06 -14.49 0.43
CA ALA A 92 23.41 -14.60 -0.87
C ALA A 92 23.86 -15.85 -1.64
N SER A 93 23.07 -16.93 -1.59
CA SER A 93 23.34 -18.09 -2.43
C SER A 93 23.12 -17.74 -3.89
N GLY A 94 24.00 -18.18 -4.79
CA GLY A 94 23.78 -18.05 -6.24
C GLY A 94 22.48 -18.70 -6.73
N GLY A 95 21.86 -19.57 -5.92
CA GLY A 95 20.54 -20.13 -6.15
C GLY A 95 19.42 -19.09 -6.05
N ALA A 96 19.41 -18.25 -5.01
CA ALA A 96 18.38 -17.22 -4.83
C ALA A 96 18.38 -16.20 -5.97
N LEU A 97 19.55 -15.82 -6.47
CA LEU A 97 19.71 -14.91 -7.62
C LEU A 97 19.17 -15.51 -8.91
N ARG A 98 19.43 -16.81 -9.16
CA ARG A 98 18.90 -17.52 -10.32
C ARG A 98 17.38 -17.62 -10.24
N ALA A 99 16.85 -18.02 -9.09
CA ALA A 99 15.42 -18.18 -8.88
C ALA A 99 14.65 -16.86 -9.09
N LEU A 100 15.17 -15.71 -8.64
CA LEU A 100 14.57 -14.39 -8.91
C LEU A 100 14.61 -14.00 -10.40
N ARG A 101 15.68 -14.39 -11.13
CA ARG A 101 15.77 -14.18 -12.59
C ARG A 101 14.82 -15.09 -13.36
N ASP A 102 14.55 -16.28 -12.86
CA ASP A 102 13.57 -17.19 -13.45
C ASP A 102 12.15 -16.68 -13.17
N ALA A 103 11.88 -16.20 -11.94
CA ALA A 103 10.63 -15.52 -11.62
C ALA A 103 10.39 -14.30 -12.53
N ALA A 104 11.43 -13.57 -12.93
CA ALA A 104 11.31 -12.44 -13.87
C ALA A 104 10.73 -12.82 -15.25
N ARG A 105 10.75 -14.11 -15.61
CA ARG A 105 10.19 -14.65 -16.87
C ARG A 105 8.72 -15.03 -16.76
N LEU A 106 8.11 -14.93 -15.58
CA LEU A 106 6.66 -15.14 -15.42
C LEU A 106 5.87 -14.23 -16.33
N GLU A 107 4.82 -14.78 -16.94
CA GLU A 107 3.93 -14.05 -17.83
C GLU A 107 2.51 -14.65 -17.81
N GLY A 108 1.60 -13.98 -18.51
CA GLY A 108 0.24 -14.46 -18.70
C GLY A 108 -0.50 -14.73 -17.39
N THR A 109 -1.16 -15.88 -17.33
CA THR A 109 -2.01 -16.30 -16.20
C THR A 109 -1.23 -16.53 -14.91
N ASP A 110 0.02 -16.98 -15.00
CA ASP A 110 0.83 -17.27 -13.80
C ASP A 110 1.23 -15.97 -13.09
N LEU A 111 1.62 -14.95 -13.86
CA LEU A 111 1.89 -13.63 -13.31
C LEU A 111 0.61 -12.99 -12.73
N PHE A 112 -0.53 -13.15 -13.40
CA PHE A 112 -1.80 -12.66 -12.84
C PHE A 112 -2.14 -13.36 -11.53
N ALA A 113 -2.06 -14.69 -11.47
CA ALA A 113 -2.34 -15.46 -10.27
C ALA A 113 -1.42 -15.08 -9.09
N LEU A 114 -0.14 -14.79 -9.36
CA LEU A 114 0.80 -14.29 -8.36
C LEU A 114 0.38 -12.90 -7.84
N LEU A 115 -0.02 -11.99 -8.73
CA LEU A 115 -0.40 -10.63 -8.35
C LEU A 115 -1.76 -10.57 -7.67
N GLU A 116 -2.73 -11.40 -8.06
CA GLU A 116 -4.00 -11.58 -7.33
C GLU A 116 -3.73 -12.04 -5.89
N ALA A 117 -2.90 -13.07 -5.72
CA ALA A 117 -2.48 -13.54 -4.40
C ALA A 117 -1.80 -12.43 -3.58
N ALA A 118 -1.02 -11.56 -4.23
CA ALA A 118 -0.43 -10.41 -3.58
C ALA A 118 -1.50 -9.37 -3.19
N ILE A 119 -2.41 -8.99 -4.10
CA ILE A 119 -3.53 -8.07 -3.86
C ILE A 119 -4.35 -8.52 -2.65
N ASP A 120 -4.68 -9.81 -2.62
CA ASP A 120 -5.50 -10.46 -1.59
C ASP A 120 -4.74 -10.83 -0.32
N HIS A 121 -3.41 -10.62 -0.29
CA HIS A 121 -2.52 -11.05 0.78
C HIS A 121 -2.67 -12.53 1.15
N GLU A 122 -2.89 -13.39 0.16
CA GLU A 122 -2.99 -14.84 0.35
C GLU A 122 -1.59 -15.45 0.54
N ALA A 123 -1.03 -15.35 1.75
CA ALA A 123 0.30 -15.88 2.06
C ALA A 123 0.51 -17.35 1.63
N PRO A 124 -0.45 -18.28 1.82
CA PRO A 124 -0.31 -19.65 1.33
C PRO A 124 -0.22 -19.75 -0.20
N ARG A 125 -0.95 -18.90 -0.95
CA ARG A 125 -0.93 -18.90 -2.41
C ARG A 125 0.38 -18.33 -2.93
N LEU A 126 0.90 -17.26 -2.32
CA LEU A 126 2.23 -16.72 -2.60
C LEU A 126 3.33 -17.75 -2.32
N ALA A 127 3.24 -18.49 -1.21
CA ALA A 127 4.20 -19.54 -0.88
C ALA A 127 4.20 -20.68 -1.90
N ARG A 128 3.03 -21.08 -2.41
CA ARG A 128 2.92 -22.07 -3.50
C ARG A 128 3.55 -21.57 -4.80
N SER A 129 3.29 -20.31 -5.19
CA SER A 129 3.92 -19.70 -6.36
C SER A 129 5.44 -19.58 -6.22
N ALA A 130 5.93 -19.27 -5.01
CA ALA A 130 7.36 -19.25 -4.73
C ALA A 130 7.99 -20.64 -4.89
N ALA A 131 7.34 -21.66 -4.32
CA ALA A 131 7.79 -23.05 -4.42
C ALA A 131 7.85 -23.55 -5.87
N SER A 132 6.86 -23.24 -6.71
CA SER A 132 6.86 -23.64 -8.14
C SER A 132 7.97 -22.97 -8.95
N LEU A 133 8.49 -21.84 -8.48
CA LEU A 133 9.60 -21.10 -9.12
C LEU A 133 10.96 -21.46 -8.52
N GLY A 134 11.02 -22.30 -7.49
CA GLY A 134 12.24 -22.56 -6.73
C GLY A 134 12.78 -21.33 -5.98
N VAL A 135 11.91 -20.35 -5.68
CA VAL A 135 12.23 -19.13 -4.92
C VAL A 135 11.73 -19.29 -3.49
N SER A 136 12.44 -18.73 -2.49
CA SER A 136 11.91 -18.70 -1.14
C SER A 136 10.72 -17.73 -1.03
N PRO A 137 9.68 -18.03 -0.24
CA PRO A 137 8.56 -17.09 -0.02
C PRO A 137 9.01 -15.72 0.50
N ALA A 138 10.08 -15.70 1.33
CA ALA A 138 10.66 -14.47 1.87
C ALA A 138 11.32 -13.58 0.78
N ALA A 139 11.81 -14.16 -0.32
CA ALA A 139 12.38 -13.41 -1.43
C ALA A 139 11.31 -12.95 -2.43
N LEU A 140 10.33 -13.79 -2.74
CA LEU A 140 9.29 -13.46 -3.73
C LEU A 140 8.18 -12.55 -3.16
N GLY A 141 7.78 -12.78 -1.91
CA GLY A 141 6.64 -12.10 -1.28
C GLY A 141 6.74 -10.58 -1.31
N PRO A 142 7.83 -9.97 -0.81
CA PRO A 142 8.00 -8.51 -0.84
C PRO A 142 7.99 -7.92 -2.25
N VAL A 143 8.61 -8.63 -3.22
CA VAL A 143 8.62 -8.22 -4.64
C VAL A 143 7.19 -8.23 -5.21
N ALA A 144 6.41 -9.28 -4.96
CA ALA A 144 5.02 -9.37 -5.38
C ALA A 144 4.14 -8.28 -4.74
N GLN A 145 4.37 -7.97 -3.45
CA GLN A 145 3.64 -6.90 -2.75
C GLN A 145 3.96 -5.49 -3.29
N LEU A 146 5.21 -5.25 -3.72
CA LEU A 146 5.59 -4.01 -4.38
C LEU A 146 5.07 -3.92 -5.82
N ALA A 147 4.98 -5.06 -6.52
CA ALA A 147 4.53 -5.12 -7.92
C ALA A 147 3.06 -4.70 -8.10
N VAL A 148 2.22 -4.84 -7.07
CA VAL A 148 0.81 -4.46 -7.19
C VAL A 148 0.57 -2.96 -6.93
N MET A 149 1.55 -2.25 -6.38
CA MET A 149 1.35 -0.86 -5.94
C MET A 149 0.93 0.10 -7.07
N PRO A 150 1.60 0.15 -8.25
CA PRO A 150 1.20 1.08 -9.31
C PRO A 150 -0.25 0.86 -9.75
N LEU A 151 -0.63 -0.41 -9.90
CA LEU A 151 -1.98 -0.80 -10.27
C LEU A 151 -3.02 -0.37 -9.22
N LEU A 152 -2.76 -0.67 -7.94
CA LEU A 152 -3.65 -0.32 -6.83
C LEU A 152 -3.80 1.20 -6.65
N GLN A 153 -2.72 1.97 -6.85
CA GLN A 153 -2.80 3.43 -6.78
C GLN A 153 -3.62 4.03 -7.93
N VAL A 154 -3.52 3.47 -9.14
CA VAL A 154 -4.36 3.92 -10.25
C VAL A 154 -5.82 3.54 -10.04
N CYS A 155 -6.10 2.31 -9.58
CA CYS A 155 -7.46 1.89 -9.27
C CYS A 155 -8.10 2.79 -8.21
N ARG A 156 -7.35 3.17 -7.17
CA ARG A 156 -7.81 4.18 -6.19
C ARG A 156 -8.20 5.49 -6.87
N ARG A 157 -7.30 6.08 -7.69
CA ARG A 157 -7.57 7.37 -8.36
C ARG A 157 -8.79 7.28 -9.29
N ALA A 158 -8.95 6.18 -10.00
CA ALA A 158 -10.10 5.94 -10.88
C ALA A 158 -11.41 5.87 -10.09
N LEU A 159 -11.40 5.16 -8.95
CA LEU A 159 -12.56 5.08 -8.05
C LEU A 159 -12.91 6.44 -7.42
N GLU A 160 -11.91 7.19 -6.96
CA GLU A 160 -12.10 8.55 -6.42
C GLU A 160 -12.70 9.49 -7.48
N ALA A 161 -12.18 9.46 -8.72
CA ALA A 161 -12.70 10.25 -9.82
C ALA A 161 -14.15 9.87 -10.17
N ALA A 162 -14.49 8.59 -10.15
CA ALA A 162 -15.85 8.12 -10.41
C ALA A 162 -16.86 8.52 -9.32
N VAL A 163 -16.41 8.74 -8.08
CA VAL A 163 -17.27 9.29 -7.02
C VAL A 163 -17.44 10.79 -7.19
N ALA A 164 -16.37 11.52 -7.53
CA ALA A 164 -16.41 12.98 -7.69
C ALA A 164 -17.34 13.46 -8.82
N THR A 165 -17.63 12.60 -9.81
CA THR A 165 -18.54 12.91 -10.94
C THR A 165 -20.01 12.65 -10.63
N LYS A 166 -20.36 12.03 -9.49
CA LYS A 166 -21.77 11.86 -9.09
C LYS A 166 -22.30 13.17 -8.49
N PRO A 167 -23.50 13.63 -8.88
CA PRO A 167 -24.11 14.81 -8.27
C PRO A 167 -24.24 14.60 -6.76
N ALA A 168 -23.78 15.59 -5.99
CA ALA A 168 -23.88 15.52 -4.53
C ALA A 168 -25.36 15.43 -4.11
N PRO A 169 -25.71 14.57 -3.13
CA PRO A 169 -27.02 14.67 -2.50
C PRO A 169 -27.15 16.06 -1.86
N GLU A 170 -28.35 16.64 -1.88
CA GLU A 170 -28.64 17.92 -1.23
C GLU A 170 -28.18 17.88 0.24
N ARG A 171 -27.11 18.61 0.58
CA ARG A 171 -26.58 18.74 1.94
C ARG A 171 -27.34 19.84 2.67
N GLU A 172 -27.79 19.58 3.89
CA GLU A 172 -28.28 20.64 4.80
C GLU A 172 -27.16 21.67 5.07
N PRO A 173 -27.48 22.98 5.17
CA PRO A 173 -26.48 24.00 5.44
C PRO A 173 -25.94 23.86 6.88
N GLY A 174 -24.66 23.48 7.03
CA GLY A 174 -23.99 23.49 8.34
C GLY A 174 -22.78 22.57 8.52
N SER A 175 -22.52 21.58 7.66
CA SER A 175 -21.39 20.64 7.82
C SER A 175 -20.25 20.92 6.82
N ALA A 176 -19.43 21.93 7.09
CA ALA A 176 -18.18 22.12 6.36
C ALA A 176 -17.11 21.16 6.93
N SER A 177 -16.95 20.00 6.32
CA SER A 177 -15.78 19.13 6.54
C SER A 177 -14.82 19.30 5.37
N LEU A 178 -13.56 19.65 5.67
CA LEU A 178 -12.45 19.73 4.72
C LEU A 178 -12.04 18.31 4.32
N ASN A 179 -12.87 17.65 3.51
CA ASN A 179 -12.70 16.25 3.17
C ASN A 179 -11.49 16.04 2.24
N ALA A 180 -10.54 15.22 2.70
CA ALA A 180 -9.41 14.74 1.91
C ALA A 180 -9.87 13.75 0.82
N PRO A 181 -9.15 13.59 -0.31
CA PRO A 181 -9.59 12.80 -1.47
C PRO A 181 -9.90 11.30 -1.21
N GLY A 182 -9.54 10.74 -0.05
CA GLY A 182 -9.88 9.36 0.33
C GLY A 182 -11.23 9.17 1.03
N THR A 183 -11.85 10.23 1.58
CA THR A 183 -13.16 10.11 2.27
C THR A 183 -14.33 9.94 1.31
N ALA A 184 -14.20 10.33 0.04
CA ALA A 184 -15.25 10.18 -0.96
C ALA A 184 -15.65 8.70 -1.19
N VAL A 185 -14.69 7.78 -1.18
CA VAL A 185 -14.94 6.33 -1.31
C VAL A 185 -15.68 5.78 -0.08
N LEU A 186 -15.48 6.38 1.09
CA LEU A 186 -16.18 6.06 2.33
C LEU A 186 -17.59 6.64 2.37
N GLU A 187 -17.76 7.91 1.99
CA GLU A 187 -19.06 8.61 1.97
C GLU A 187 -20.04 7.99 0.97
N ALA A 188 -19.56 7.46 -0.17
CA ALA A 188 -20.39 6.68 -1.10
C ALA A 188 -20.87 5.32 -0.55
N SER A 189 -20.41 4.91 0.64
CA SER A 189 -20.83 3.69 1.38
C SER A 189 -21.78 3.98 2.53
N ALA A 190 -21.72 5.20 3.07
CA ALA A 190 -22.43 5.57 4.28
C ALA A 190 -23.68 6.36 3.91
N GLY A 191 -24.77 5.67 3.60
CA GLY A 191 -26.09 6.25 3.80
C GLY A 191 -26.18 6.72 5.25
N THR A 192 -26.26 8.04 5.45
CA THR A 192 -26.89 8.73 6.60
C THR A 192 -26.91 7.98 7.95
N ALA A 193 -25.75 7.61 8.49
CA ALA A 193 -25.63 7.15 9.87
C ALA A 193 -24.64 8.04 10.63
N ARG A 194 -25.16 8.83 11.57
CA ARG A 194 -24.36 9.46 12.64
C ARG A 194 -23.82 8.33 13.51
N GLY A 195 -22.59 7.90 13.20
CA GLY A 195 -21.86 6.85 13.88
C GLY A 195 -20.67 6.44 13.04
N ALA A 196 -19.52 7.09 13.25
CA ALA A 196 -18.30 6.83 12.48
C ALA A 196 -17.79 5.41 12.76
N HIS A 197 -18.16 4.44 11.92
CA HIS A 197 -17.60 3.11 11.98
C HIS A 197 -16.10 3.18 11.65
N VAL A 198 -15.27 2.82 12.62
CA VAL A 198 -13.81 2.73 12.44
C VAL A 198 -13.54 1.57 11.50
N LEU A 199 -13.07 1.87 10.29
CA LEU A 199 -12.57 0.85 9.38
C LEU A 199 -11.12 0.52 9.76
N PRO A 200 -10.84 -0.69 10.29
CA PRO A 200 -9.51 -1.05 10.73
C PRO A 200 -8.56 -1.31 9.55
N HIS A 201 -9.12 -1.43 8.35
CA HIS A 201 -8.41 -1.69 7.10
C HIS A 201 -8.67 -0.61 6.07
N CYS A 202 -7.82 -0.59 5.04
CA CYS A 202 -7.92 0.31 3.91
C CYS A 202 -9.29 0.15 3.23
N PRO A 203 -10.04 1.24 3.03
CA PRO A 203 -11.35 1.18 2.39
C PRO A 203 -11.28 0.93 0.88
N VAL A 204 -10.09 0.96 0.29
CA VAL A 204 -9.89 0.74 -1.14
C VAL A 204 -9.45 -0.70 -1.41
N CYS A 205 -8.34 -1.14 -0.82
CA CYS A 205 -7.74 -2.44 -1.10
C CYS A 205 -7.77 -3.43 0.08
N GLY A 206 -8.34 -3.06 1.22
CA GLY A 206 -8.49 -3.97 2.37
C GLY A 206 -7.21 -4.29 3.16
N ALA A 207 -6.06 -3.73 2.78
CA ALA A 207 -4.82 -3.88 3.55
C ALA A 207 -4.87 -3.16 4.91
N TRP A 208 -4.11 -3.62 5.89
CA TRP A 208 -3.89 -2.85 7.13
C TRP A 208 -3.25 -1.48 6.82
N PRO A 209 -3.51 -0.46 7.65
CA PRO A 209 -2.79 0.80 7.56
C PRO A 209 -1.30 0.57 7.83
N THR A 210 -0.47 1.26 7.07
CA THR A 210 0.98 1.26 7.23
C THR A 210 1.39 2.13 8.41
N LEU A 211 0.78 3.31 8.53
CA LEU A 211 1.03 4.28 9.59
C LEU A 211 -0.18 5.18 9.81
N VAL A 212 -0.14 5.91 10.93
CA VAL A 212 -1.02 7.03 11.22
C VAL A 212 -0.29 8.33 10.88
N GLU A 213 -0.96 9.20 10.15
CA GLU A 213 -0.52 10.56 9.88
C GLU A 213 -1.40 11.51 10.71
N ALA A 214 -0.81 12.11 11.75
CA ALA A 214 -1.49 13.07 12.63
C ALA A 214 -1.32 14.48 12.06
N ARG A 215 -2.37 15.01 11.42
CA ARG A 215 -2.28 16.18 10.53
C ARG A 215 -2.72 17.48 11.14
N GLY A 216 -2.02 18.55 10.74
CA GLY A 216 -2.36 19.93 11.07
C GLY A 216 -2.26 20.21 12.57
N LEU A 217 -2.73 21.37 13.00
CA LEU A 217 -2.69 21.76 14.42
C LEU A 217 -3.68 20.97 15.27
N ALA A 218 -4.83 20.59 14.70
CA ALA A 218 -5.86 19.79 15.35
C ALA A 218 -5.47 18.30 15.52
N ARG A 219 -4.36 17.87 14.91
CA ARG A 219 -3.85 16.50 14.96
C ARG A 219 -4.90 15.45 14.55
N THR A 220 -5.66 15.73 13.49
CA THR A 220 -6.61 14.74 12.95
C THR A 220 -5.84 13.48 12.56
N ARG A 221 -6.32 12.30 12.98
CA ARG A 221 -5.62 11.03 12.72
C ARG A 221 -6.10 10.46 11.39
N HIS A 222 -5.18 10.36 10.46
CA HIS A 222 -5.40 9.73 9.16
C HIS A 222 -4.62 8.43 9.07
N LEU A 223 -5.33 7.33 8.86
CA LEU A 223 -4.74 6.06 8.50
C LEU A 223 -4.27 6.12 7.04
N ARG A 224 -3.05 5.63 6.80
CA ARG A 224 -2.39 5.66 5.50
C ARG A 224 -2.13 4.25 5.01
N CYS A 225 -2.60 3.93 3.80
CA CYS A 225 -2.27 2.66 3.16
C CYS A 225 -0.99 2.80 2.32
N GLY A 226 0.07 2.07 2.66
CA GLY A 226 1.32 2.06 1.90
C GLY A 226 1.22 1.37 0.53
N ARG A 227 0.12 0.64 0.24
CA ARG A 227 -0.07 -0.05 -1.04
C ARG A 227 -0.74 0.84 -2.08
N CYS A 228 -2.00 1.19 -1.83
CA CYS A 228 -2.79 2.00 -2.75
C CYS A 228 -2.70 3.51 -2.45
N GLY A 229 -2.07 3.94 -1.35
CA GLY A 229 -1.96 5.35 -0.98
C GLY A 229 -3.24 5.96 -0.41
N ALA A 230 -4.21 5.13 0.00
CA ALA A 230 -5.48 5.61 0.54
C ALA A 230 -5.31 6.35 1.88
N ASP A 231 -6.29 7.21 2.14
CA ASP A 231 -6.38 8.16 3.23
C ASP A 231 -7.74 8.01 3.91
N TRP A 232 -7.79 7.71 5.20
CA TRP A 232 -9.06 7.73 5.92
C TRP A 232 -8.90 8.12 7.37
N GLU A 233 -9.89 8.84 7.89
CA GLU A 233 -9.87 9.30 9.27
C GLU A 233 -10.19 8.17 10.25
N THR A 234 -9.59 8.26 11.43
CA THR A 234 -9.87 7.38 12.56
C THR A 234 -10.00 8.20 13.85
N PRO A 235 -10.84 7.77 14.82
CA PRO A 235 -10.91 8.42 16.12
C PRO A 235 -9.57 8.43 16.84
N VAL A 236 -9.37 9.45 17.70
CA VAL A 236 -8.15 9.59 18.51
C VAL A 236 -8.11 8.57 19.65
N LEU A 237 -9.24 8.33 20.32
CA LEU A 237 -9.36 7.46 21.48
C LEU A 237 -9.85 6.05 21.11
N ALA A 238 -9.24 5.47 20.09
CA ALA A 238 -9.50 4.08 19.71
C ALA A 238 -8.25 3.44 19.10
N CYS A 239 -8.06 2.14 19.36
CA CYS A 239 -7.11 1.32 18.64
C CYS A 239 -7.53 1.24 17.17
N ALA A 240 -6.65 1.68 16.27
CA ALA A 240 -6.88 1.66 14.84
C ALA A 240 -6.96 0.24 14.24
N LEU A 241 -6.62 -0.79 15.01
CA LEU A 241 -6.56 -2.18 14.55
C LEU A 241 -7.76 -3.01 15.03
N CYS A 242 -8.04 -3.04 16.33
CA CYS A 242 -9.14 -3.84 16.90
C CYS A 242 -10.32 -3.00 17.43
N GLY A 243 -10.23 -1.67 17.40
CA GLY A 243 -11.30 -0.78 17.87
C GLY A 243 -11.41 -0.64 19.39
N GLU A 244 -10.47 -1.17 20.18
CA GLU A 244 -10.42 -0.96 21.64
C GLU A 244 -10.50 0.54 21.99
N GLN A 245 -11.40 0.91 22.90
CA GLN A 245 -11.69 2.30 23.30
C GLN A 245 -11.31 2.59 24.75
N ASP A 246 -10.99 1.56 25.52
CA ASP A 246 -10.49 1.70 26.88
C ASP A 246 -9.10 2.37 26.86
N HIS A 247 -9.03 3.62 27.33
CA HIS A 247 -7.82 4.41 27.29
C HIS A 247 -6.68 3.82 28.12
N GLU A 248 -6.97 2.98 29.13
CA GLU A 248 -5.95 2.31 29.94
C GLU A 248 -5.23 1.20 29.16
N LYS A 249 -5.86 0.71 28.08
CA LYS A 249 -5.28 -0.27 27.16
C LYS A 249 -4.62 0.35 25.93
N LEU A 250 -4.76 1.66 25.73
CA LEU A 250 -4.11 2.40 24.64
C LEU A 250 -2.73 2.88 25.10
N VAL A 251 -1.70 2.45 24.39
CA VAL A 251 -0.31 2.70 24.76
C VAL A 251 0.34 3.60 23.74
N ALA A 252 1.03 4.65 24.19
CA ALA A 252 1.87 5.50 23.35
C ALA A 252 3.33 5.30 23.75
N LEU A 253 4.17 4.82 22.84
CA LEU A 253 5.61 4.75 23.04
C LEU A 253 6.27 5.90 22.29
N GLN A 254 6.99 6.76 23.01
CA GLN A 254 7.67 7.91 22.44
C GLN A 254 9.18 7.77 22.63
N PRO A 255 10.00 8.09 21.61
CA PRO A 255 11.42 8.28 21.83
C PRO A 255 11.66 9.42 22.81
N GLU A 256 12.63 9.27 23.71
CA GLU A 256 13.00 10.30 24.69
C GLU A 256 13.45 11.61 24.02
N GLN A 257 14.02 11.51 22.81
CA GLN A 257 14.43 12.64 21.98
C GLN A 257 13.54 12.76 20.73
N GLY A 258 13.05 13.97 20.42
CA GLY A 258 12.27 14.22 19.19
C GLY A 258 10.85 14.79 19.39
N GLY A 259 10.54 15.33 20.58
CA GLY A 259 9.43 16.28 20.76
C GLY A 259 8.01 15.76 20.45
N GLY A 260 7.77 14.46 20.57
CA GLY A 260 6.44 13.86 20.34
C GLY A 260 5.94 13.91 18.89
N ALA A 261 6.78 14.33 17.94
CA ALA A 261 6.43 14.40 16.51
C ALA A 261 6.27 13.01 15.88
N ARG A 262 6.90 11.99 16.48
CA ARG A 262 6.83 10.58 16.08
C ARG A 262 6.62 9.72 17.31
N LYS A 263 5.76 8.70 17.20
CA LYS A 263 5.45 7.76 18.29
C LYS A 263 4.98 6.43 17.74
N VAL A 264 4.88 5.43 18.61
CA VAL A 264 4.13 4.20 18.36
C VAL A 264 2.81 4.30 19.11
N ASP A 265 1.71 4.09 18.39
CA ASP A 265 0.39 3.84 18.96
C ASP A 265 0.19 2.31 19.05
N ALA A 266 0.11 1.77 20.25
CA ALA A 266 -0.02 0.34 20.54
C ALA A 266 -1.27 0.05 21.38
N CYS A 267 -1.65 -1.22 21.45
CA CYS A 267 -2.83 -1.67 22.20
C CYS A 267 -2.52 -2.90 23.04
N LEU A 268 -2.88 -2.88 24.33
CA LEU A 268 -2.76 -4.05 25.21
C LEU A 268 -3.73 -5.18 24.82
N GLY A 269 -4.91 -4.84 24.29
CA GLY A 269 -5.95 -5.79 23.92
C GLY A 269 -5.56 -6.70 22.75
N CYS A 270 -5.10 -6.12 21.63
CA CYS A 270 -4.71 -6.90 20.46
C CYS A 270 -3.21 -7.10 20.29
N ARG A 271 -2.38 -6.47 21.13
CA ARG A 271 -0.91 -6.41 20.99
C ARG A 271 -0.41 -5.80 19.67
N GLY A 272 -1.31 -5.20 18.90
CA GLY A 272 -1.00 -4.54 17.65
C GLY A 272 -0.41 -3.15 17.86
N TYR A 273 0.40 -2.68 16.91
CA TYR A 273 0.86 -1.28 16.87
C TYR A 273 0.84 -0.66 15.47
N LEU A 274 0.82 0.68 15.44
CA LEU A 274 1.09 1.52 14.28
C LEU A 274 2.05 2.63 14.66
N LYS A 275 2.93 3.02 13.73
CA LYS A 275 3.66 4.28 13.86
C LYS A 275 2.71 5.44 13.65
N SER A 276 2.84 6.49 14.44
CA SER A 276 2.10 7.74 14.29
C SER A 276 3.07 8.90 14.10
N LEU A 277 2.98 9.55 12.95
CA LEU A 277 3.87 10.63 12.53
C LEU A 277 3.08 11.91 12.34
N THR A 278 3.63 13.00 12.85
CA THR A 278 3.02 14.33 12.78
C THR A 278 3.39 15.02 11.49
N THR A 279 2.39 15.55 10.79
CA THR A 279 2.63 16.34 9.57
C THR A 279 1.78 17.60 9.54
N LEU A 280 2.24 18.62 8.81
CA LEU A 280 1.43 19.82 8.56
C LEU A 280 0.41 19.61 7.43
N ALA A 281 0.76 18.80 6.43
CA ALA A 281 -0.05 18.50 5.27
C ALA A 281 0.08 17.03 4.90
N ALA A 282 -0.92 16.53 4.17
CA ALA A 282 -0.98 15.15 3.72
C ALA A 282 0.23 14.77 2.86
N TRP A 283 0.86 13.64 3.16
CA TRP A 283 1.86 13.07 2.28
C TRP A 283 1.26 12.52 0.98
N PRO A 284 1.97 12.65 -0.16
CA PRO A 284 1.66 11.88 -1.36
C PRO A 284 1.63 10.37 -1.07
N GLY A 285 0.76 9.63 -1.75
CA GLY A 285 0.57 8.20 -1.50
C GLY A 285 1.86 7.39 -1.73
N GLU A 286 2.70 7.81 -2.67
CA GLU A 286 3.94 7.14 -3.04
C GLU A 286 5.07 7.28 -2.00
N VAL A 287 5.00 8.24 -1.07
CA VAL A 287 6.02 8.40 -0.03
C VAL A 287 5.66 7.73 1.29
N VAL A 288 4.45 7.20 1.45
CA VAL A 288 3.99 6.58 2.71
C VAL A 288 4.91 5.45 3.17
N LEU A 289 5.34 4.57 2.26
CA LEU A 289 6.29 3.49 2.61
C LEU A 289 7.70 4.01 2.91
N LEU A 290 8.12 5.13 2.30
CA LEU A 290 9.41 5.74 2.62
C LEU A 290 9.40 6.33 4.03
N GLU A 291 8.29 6.93 4.46
CA GLU A 291 8.15 7.47 5.82
C GLU A 291 8.05 6.38 6.88
N ASP A 292 7.37 5.27 6.56
CA ASP A 292 7.39 4.09 7.42
C ASP A 292 8.81 3.55 7.56
N LEU A 293 9.53 3.38 6.45
CA LEU A 293 10.90 2.87 6.46
C LEU A 293 11.87 3.79 7.21
N ALA A 294 11.76 5.10 7.01
CA ALA A 294 12.62 6.09 7.64
C ALA A 294 12.45 6.17 9.18
N THR A 295 11.46 5.48 9.72
CA THR A 295 11.15 5.42 11.15
C THR A 295 11.19 3.99 11.69
N ILE A 296 12.04 3.14 11.08
CA ILE A 296 12.24 1.74 11.47
C ILE A 296 12.65 1.56 12.94
N ASP A 297 13.31 2.56 13.53
CA ASP A 297 13.65 2.58 14.95
C ASP A 297 12.41 2.45 15.85
N LEU A 298 11.26 2.96 15.42
CA LEU A 298 10.00 2.79 16.14
C LEU A 298 9.46 1.35 16.10
N ASP A 299 9.72 0.59 15.03
CA ASP A 299 9.34 -0.82 14.99
C ASP A 299 10.16 -1.61 16.02
N LEU A 300 11.46 -1.35 16.12
CA LEU A 300 12.35 -2.01 17.09
C LEU A 300 11.87 -1.78 18.52
N VAL A 301 11.56 -0.53 18.87
CA VAL A 301 11.03 -0.14 20.20
C VAL A 301 9.70 -0.85 20.53
N ALA A 302 8.85 -1.07 19.52
CA ALA A 302 7.58 -1.76 19.69
C ALA A 302 7.76 -3.28 19.84
N LEU A 303 8.62 -3.88 19.01
CA LEU A 303 8.96 -5.30 19.03
C LEU A 303 9.62 -5.71 20.34
N ASP A 304 10.55 -4.90 20.87
CA ASP A 304 11.18 -5.12 22.18
C ASP A 304 10.18 -5.15 23.33
N ARG A 305 9.03 -4.48 23.17
CA ARG A 305 7.91 -4.49 24.13
C ARG A 305 6.85 -5.56 23.84
N GLY A 306 7.10 -6.42 22.86
CA GLY A 306 6.22 -7.52 22.50
C GLY A 306 4.97 -7.10 21.72
N TYR A 307 4.98 -5.94 21.08
CA TYR A 307 3.94 -5.54 20.13
C TYR A 307 4.29 -5.97 18.72
N VAL A 308 3.29 -6.29 17.92
CA VAL A 308 3.47 -6.78 16.54
C VAL A 308 2.63 -5.97 15.55
N ARG A 309 3.07 -5.92 14.29
CA ARG A 309 2.17 -5.53 13.20
C ARG A 309 1.29 -6.73 12.85
N PRO A 310 0.00 -6.53 12.50
CA PRO A 310 -0.86 -7.63 12.05
C PRO A 310 -0.28 -8.35 10.82
N GLY A 311 -0.40 -9.68 10.79
CA GLY A 311 0.19 -10.52 9.71
C GLY A 311 -0.69 -10.69 8.46
N ASP A 312 -1.95 -11.07 8.63
CA ASP A 312 -2.94 -11.22 7.53
C ASP A 312 -3.50 -9.86 7.12
N PRO A 313 -4.11 -9.66 5.93
CA PRO A 313 -4.77 -8.40 5.59
C PRO A 313 -5.98 -8.14 6.49
N GLY A 314 -6.39 -6.88 6.60
CA GLY A 314 -7.62 -6.56 7.31
C GLY A 314 -8.88 -7.05 6.58
N ALA A 315 -8.87 -7.05 5.24
CA ALA A 315 -9.87 -7.67 4.38
C ALA A 315 -9.26 -8.03 3.00
N ALA A 316 -9.42 -9.26 2.53
CA ALA A 316 -9.04 -9.63 1.16
C ALA A 316 -10.11 -9.14 0.17
N PRO A 317 -9.77 -8.32 -0.85
CA PRO A 317 -10.76 -7.82 -1.80
C PRO A 317 -11.24 -8.87 -2.81
N GLY A 318 -10.51 -9.96 -3.07
CA GLY A 318 -10.93 -10.99 -4.03
C GLY A 318 -10.94 -10.46 -5.47
N VAL A 319 -9.89 -9.75 -5.85
CA VAL A 319 -9.76 -9.12 -7.18
C VAL A 319 -9.45 -10.16 -8.24
N THR A 320 -10.01 -9.99 -9.44
CA THR A 320 -9.61 -10.77 -10.63
C THR A 320 -8.86 -9.88 -11.63
N LEU A 321 -7.67 -10.29 -12.05
CA LEU A 321 -6.95 -9.62 -13.13
C LEU A 321 -7.39 -10.20 -14.48
N VAL A 322 -7.74 -9.32 -15.42
CA VAL A 322 -8.20 -9.72 -16.76
C VAL A 322 -7.33 -9.08 -17.83
N GLU A 323 -7.11 -9.79 -18.93
CA GLU A 323 -6.26 -9.29 -20.01
C GLU A 323 -6.92 -8.11 -20.72
N ALA A 324 -6.21 -6.99 -20.80
CA ALA A 324 -6.62 -5.82 -21.56
C ALA A 324 -5.87 -5.72 -22.89
N PRO A 325 -6.45 -5.04 -23.90
CA PRO A 325 -5.72 -4.70 -25.12
C PRO A 325 -4.42 -3.92 -24.83
N GLU A 326 -3.39 -4.17 -25.64
CA GLU A 326 -2.12 -3.47 -25.51
C GLU A 326 -2.30 -1.96 -25.81
N PRO A 327 -1.73 -1.06 -24.98
CA PRO A 327 -1.92 0.36 -25.18
C PRO A 327 -1.21 0.84 -26.46
N ARG A 328 -1.86 1.70 -27.24
CA ARG A 328 -1.34 2.14 -28.56
C ARG A 328 0.05 2.78 -28.53
N TRP A 329 0.49 3.31 -27.39
CA TRP A 329 1.85 3.87 -27.24
C TRP A 329 2.93 2.80 -27.04
N SER A 330 2.60 1.58 -26.58
CA SER A 330 3.57 0.49 -26.42
C SER A 330 4.06 -0.03 -27.77
N LEU A 331 3.20 -0.01 -28.79
CA LEU A 331 3.52 -0.42 -30.16
C LEU A 331 4.52 0.51 -30.86
N ARG A 332 4.58 1.80 -30.49
CA ARG A 332 5.51 2.77 -31.09
C ARG A 332 6.96 2.57 -30.66
N ARG A 333 7.20 1.86 -29.55
CA ARG A 333 8.54 1.59 -29.02
C ARG A 333 9.17 0.30 -29.56
N PHE A 334 8.40 -0.49 -30.32
CA PHE A 334 8.87 -1.69 -31.04
C PHE A 334 9.19 -1.41 -32.52
N LEU A 335 8.89 -0.21 -33.03
CA LEU A 335 9.14 0.21 -34.42
C LEU A 335 10.23 1.29 -34.53
N ALA A 336 11.00 1.50 -33.46
CA ALA A 336 12.13 2.44 -33.40
C ALA A 336 13.38 1.76 -32.87
#